data_AF-A0A7X6TMC0-F1
#
_entry.id   AF-A0A7X6TMC0-F1
#
_cell.length_a   1.000
_cell.length_b   1.000
_cell.length_c   1.000
_cell.angle_alpha   90.00
_cell.angle_beta   90.00
_cell.angle_gamma   90.00
#
_symmetry.space_group_name_H-M   'P 1'
#
loop_
_entity.id
_entity.type
_entity.pdbx_description
1 polymer ?
#
loop_
_entity_poly.entity_id
_entity_poly.type
_entity_poly.pdbx_seq_one_letter_code
_entity_poly.pdbx_strand_id
1 'polypeptide(L)'
;MKSKINIILNVLAVVLLILGLYLLVKPYWQNYLQDGKINEVLEEMGTVATEQIEDSQEIVPVKEIEVTFSADQYVVAGEEWEEFPSTQDSDTSAADDKNIVRVNTYARLDIPSIGFSMPVADEATLYSLRISIGHHASTARIGAVGNAVLFGHRGY
;
A
#
# COMPACT_ATOMS: atom_id res chain seq x y z
N MET A 1 -2.94 49.16 21.40
CA MET A 1 -1.90 48.17 21.00
C MET A 1 -2.14 46.78 21.58
N LYS A 2 -2.41 46.62 22.89
CA LYS A 2 -2.67 45.30 23.52
C LYS A 2 -3.81 44.48 22.88
N SER A 3 -4.91 45.11 22.47
CA SER A 3 -6.02 44.40 21.80
C SER A 3 -5.61 43.78 20.45
N LYS A 4 -4.79 44.49 19.65
CA LYS A 4 -4.29 43.99 18.36
C LYS A 4 -3.31 42.82 18.56
N ILE A 5 -2.48 42.87 19.60
CA ILE A 5 -1.57 41.76 19.94
C ILE A 5 -2.35 40.50 20.31
N ASN A 6 -3.42 40.61 21.11
CA ASN A 6 -4.23 39.47 21.52
C ASN A 6 -5.03 38.88 20.35
N ILE A 7 -5.48 39.72 19.42
CA ILE A 7 -6.14 39.27 18.19
C ILE A 7 -5.15 38.47 17.33
N ILE A 8 -3.92 38.95 17.13
CA ILE A 8 -2.88 38.22 16.38
C ILE A 8 -2.55 36.89 17.06
N LEU A 9 -2.41 36.89 18.39
CA LEU A 9 -2.09 35.68 19.16
C LEU A 9 -3.20 34.63 19.05
N ASN A 10 -4.47 35.05 19.11
CA ASN A 10 -5.61 34.15 18.94
C ASN A 10 -5.69 33.58 17.53
N VAL A 11 -5.42 34.39 16.49
CA VAL A 11 -5.38 33.89 15.10
C VAL A 11 -4.26 32.86 14.94
N LEU A 12 -3.07 33.14 15.48
CA LEU A 12 -1.95 32.18 15.45
C LEU A 12 -2.29 30.88 16.20
N ALA A 13 -2.93 30.99 17.37
CA ALA A 13 -3.36 29.83 18.14
C ALA A 13 -4.36 28.96 17.35
N VAL A 14 -5.34 29.57 16.68
CA VAL A 14 -6.31 28.85 15.84
C VAL A 14 -5.62 28.17 14.65
N VAL A 15 -4.68 28.85 13.97
CA VAL A 15 -3.94 28.26 12.85
C VAL A 15 -3.11 27.06 13.31
N LEU A 16 -2.39 27.18 14.44
CA LEU A 16 -1.62 26.06 15.00
C LEU A 16 -2.51 24.89 15.43
N LEU A 17 -3.70 25.17 15.97
CA LEU A 17 -4.66 24.14 16.35
C LEU A 17 -5.16 23.39 15.11
N ILE A 18 -5.55 24.11 14.06
CA ILE A 18 -5.98 23.50 12.78
C ILE A 18 -4.85 22.66 12.17
N LEU A 19 -3.62 23.19 12.16
CA LEU A 19 -2.46 22.48 11.63
C LEU A 19 -2.15 21.21 12.45
N GLY A 20 -2.21 21.30 13.77
CA GLY A 20 -2.02 20.15 14.65
C GLY A 20 -3.08 19.07 14.43
N LEU A 21 -4.35 19.46 14.29
CA LEU A 21 -5.42 18.52 13.99
C LEU A 21 -5.25 17.86 12.62
N TYR A 22 -4.84 18.63 11.61
CA TYR A 22 -4.54 18.12 10.28
C TYR A 22 -3.44 17.06 10.31
N LEU A 23 -2.33 17.32 11.02
CA LEU A 23 -1.23 16.36 11.14
C LEU A 23 -1.64 15.07 11.86
N LEU A 24 -2.61 15.14 12.78
CA LEU A 24 -3.10 13.98 13.50
C LEU A 24 -4.03 13.11 12.63
N VAL A 25 -4.91 13.73 11.84
CA VAL A 25 -5.90 13.01 11.00
C VAL A 25 -5.27 12.43 9.73
N LYS A 26 -4.29 13.13 9.14
CA LYS A 26 -3.66 12.75 7.88
C LYS A 26 -3.20 11.27 7.81
N PRO A 27 -2.41 10.72 8.76
CA PRO A 27 -1.92 9.34 8.66
C PRO A 27 -3.06 8.31 8.68
N TYR A 28 -4.06 8.50 9.55
CA TYR A 28 -5.22 7.60 9.62
C TYR A 28 -6.02 7.57 8.32
N TRP A 29 -6.19 8.73 7.69
CA TRP A 29 -6.89 8.83 6.41
C TRP A 29 -6.13 8.13 5.27
N GLN A 30 -4.80 8.24 5.25
CA GLN A 30 -3.98 7.60 4.23
C GLN A 30 -4.02 6.07 4.35
N ASN A 31 -3.87 5.53 5.57
CA ASN A 31 -3.96 4.08 5.81
C ASN A 31 -5.33 3.54 5.41
N TYR A 32 -6.42 4.24 5.76
CA TYR A 32 -7.77 3.83 5.37
C TYR A 32 -7.95 3.72 3.85
N LEU A 33 -7.40 4.66 3.07
CA LEU A 33 -7.46 4.60 1.60
C LEU A 33 -6.65 3.42 1.04
N GLN A 34 -5.50 3.15 1.65
CA GLN A 34 -4.59 2.07 1.25
C GLN A 34 -5.22 0.69 1.54
N ASP A 35 -5.77 0.50 2.73
CA ASP A 35 -6.51 -0.70 3.12
C ASP A 35 -7.70 -0.94 2.18
N GLY A 36 -8.41 0.13 1.81
CA GLY A 36 -9.48 0.06 0.82
C GLY A 36 -8.99 -0.52 -0.52
N LYS A 37 -7.83 -0.07 -1.02
CA LYS A 37 -7.27 -0.58 -2.27
C LYS A 37 -6.77 -2.02 -2.13
N ILE A 38 -6.13 -2.36 -1.02
CA ILE A 38 -5.68 -3.73 -0.73
C ILE A 38 -6.86 -4.69 -0.72
N ASN A 39 -7.96 -4.31 -0.06
CA ASN A 39 -9.17 -5.13 0.01
C ASN A 39 -9.83 -5.30 -1.36
N GLU A 40 -9.88 -4.24 -2.18
CA GLU A 40 -10.36 -4.32 -3.57
C GLU A 40 -9.53 -5.33 -4.40
N VAL A 41 -8.21 -5.27 -4.27
CA VAL A 41 -7.28 -6.18 -4.95
C VAL A 41 -7.49 -7.61 -4.47
N LEU A 42 -7.61 -7.84 -3.16
CA LEU A 42 -7.88 -9.18 -2.60
C LEU A 42 -9.24 -9.75 -3.05
N GLU A 43 -10.27 -8.91 -3.14
CA GLU A 43 -11.59 -9.30 -3.63
C GLU A 43 -11.50 -9.73 -5.10
N GLU A 44 -10.81 -8.95 -5.94
CA GLU A 44 -10.62 -9.27 -7.36
C GLU A 44 -9.74 -10.51 -7.58
N MET A 45 -8.72 -10.73 -6.74
CA MET A 45 -7.90 -11.95 -6.75
C MET A 45 -8.69 -13.21 -6.38
N GLY A 46 -9.85 -13.05 -5.73
CA GLY A 46 -10.87 -14.08 -5.66
C GLY A 46 -11.23 -14.62 -4.29
N THR A 47 -11.26 -13.82 -3.21
CA THR A 47 -12.09 -14.24 -2.06
C THR A 47 -12.80 -13.10 -1.34
N VAL A 48 -14.04 -13.36 -0.90
CA VAL A 48 -14.43 -13.02 0.46
C VAL A 48 -14.49 -14.34 1.24
N ALA A 49 -13.54 -14.57 2.14
CA ALA A 49 -13.70 -15.52 3.23
C ALA A 49 -14.71 -14.93 4.22
N THR A 50 -15.99 -14.83 3.83
CA THR A 50 -17.07 -14.76 4.80
C THR A 50 -17.42 -16.20 5.12
N GLU A 51 -17.25 -16.55 6.39
CA GLU A 51 -17.70 -17.79 7.02
C GLU A 51 -16.71 -18.99 6.95
N GLN A 52 -16.10 -19.23 8.11
CA GLN A 52 -15.62 -20.54 8.59
C GLN A 52 -14.56 -21.26 7.73
N ILE A 53 -13.30 -20.85 7.88
CA ILE A 53 -12.19 -21.80 7.76
C ILE A 53 -12.00 -22.46 9.13
N GLU A 54 -12.89 -23.37 9.48
CA GLU A 54 -12.53 -24.46 10.38
C GLU A 54 -11.66 -25.42 9.56
N ASP A 55 -10.35 -25.38 9.81
CA ASP A 55 -9.43 -26.51 9.65
C ASP A 55 -9.15 -27.06 8.23
N SER A 56 -9.26 -26.25 7.16
CA SER A 56 -8.78 -26.67 5.84
C SER A 56 -7.59 -25.81 5.36
N GLN A 57 -6.41 -26.42 5.33
CA GLN A 57 -5.19 -25.88 4.71
C GLN A 57 -5.24 -25.98 3.17
N GLU A 58 -6.40 -25.73 2.57
CA GLU A 58 -6.58 -25.89 1.13
C GLU A 58 -6.05 -24.64 0.40
N ILE A 59 -5.05 -24.85 -0.46
CA ILE A 59 -4.44 -23.77 -1.25
C ILE A 59 -5.42 -23.42 -2.38
N VAL A 60 -6.13 -22.30 -2.23
CA VAL A 60 -7.06 -21.81 -3.25
C VAL A 60 -6.26 -21.08 -4.36
N PRO A 61 -6.43 -21.46 -5.64
CA PRO A 61 -5.80 -20.74 -6.73
C PRO A 61 -6.39 -19.32 -6.83
N VAL A 62 -5.52 -18.32 -6.82
CA VAL A 62 -5.89 -16.90 -6.99
C VAL A 62 -5.64 -16.44 -8.42
N LYS A 63 -6.39 -15.43 -8.85
CA LYS A 63 -6.18 -14.81 -10.17
C LYS A 63 -5.02 -13.82 -10.11
N GLU A 64 -4.15 -13.84 -11.11
CA GLU A 64 -3.17 -12.76 -11.29
C GLU A 64 -3.88 -11.48 -11.74
N ILE A 65 -3.62 -10.35 -11.09
CA ILE A 65 -4.25 -9.07 -11.40
C ILE A 65 -3.23 -7.93 -11.48
N GLU A 66 -3.44 -7.05 -12.45
CA GLU A 66 -2.67 -5.82 -12.62
C GLU A 66 -3.41 -4.66 -11.96
N VAL A 67 -2.79 -4.06 -10.95
CA VAL A 67 -3.32 -2.94 -10.20
C VAL A 67 -2.72 -1.65 -10.74
N THR A 68 -3.56 -0.65 -11.00
CA THR A 68 -3.11 0.66 -11.49
C THR A 68 -3.53 1.77 -10.53
N PHE A 69 -2.59 2.70 -10.28
CA PHE A 69 -2.81 3.87 -9.43
C PHE A 69 -1.79 4.97 -9.77
N SER A 70 -1.99 6.18 -9.24
CA SER A 70 -1.06 7.29 -9.48
C SER A 70 0.16 7.20 -8.56
N ALA A 71 1.35 7.56 -9.03
CA ALA A 71 2.61 7.42 -8.28
C ALA A 71 2.68 8.25 -6.98
N ASP A 72 1.78 9.21 -6.79
CA ASP A 72 1.63 10.02 -5.58
C ASP A 72 0.61 9.41 -4.57
N GLN A 73 -0.07 8.32 -4.94
CA GLN A 73 -1.01 7.61 -4.07
C GLN A 73 -0.30 6.57 -3.21
N TYR A 74 -0.88 6.36 -2.02
CA TYR A 74 -0.46 5.34 -1.04
C TYR A 74 1.00 5.48 -0.58
N VAL A 75 1.58 6.68 -0.72
CA VAL A 75 2.92 7.01 -0.24
C VAL A 75 3.02 6.70 1.25
N VAL A 76 4.00 5.88 1.61
CA VAL A 76 4.26 5.47 2.99
C VAL A 76 5.31 6.38 3.61
N ALA A 77 5.12 6.75 4.87
CA ALA A 77 6.10 7.57 5.57
C ALA A 77 7.43 6.80 5.72
N GLY A 78 8.52 7.40 5.25
CA GLY A 78 9.86 6.80 5.32
C GLY A 78 10.33 6.11 4.04
N GLU A 79 9.45 5.92 3.03
CA GLU A 79 9.82 5.30 1.75
C GLU A 79 10.92 6.10 1.00
N GLU A 80 11.09 7.39 1.31
CA GLU A 80 12.13 8.26 0.76
C GLU A 80 13.56 7.82 1.13
N TRP A 81 13.70 7.00 2.17
CA TRP A 81 14.97 6.48 2.65
C TRP A 81 15.22 5.03 2.21
N GLU A 82 14.30 4.44 1.46
CA GLU A 82 14.37 3.05 1.02
C GLU A 82 15.09 2.91 -0.32
N GLU A 83 15.83 1.80 -0.47
CA GLU A 83 16.56 1.48 -1.69
C GLU A 83 15.84 0.35 -2.45
N PHE A 84 14.59 0.61 -2.84
CA PHE A 84 13.83 -0.23 -3.76
C PHE A 84 13.76 0.40 -5.15
N PRO A 85 13.75 -0.41 -6.21
CA PRO A 85 13.57 0.12 -7.56
C PRO A 85 12.20 0.79 -7.67
N SER A 86 12.19 2.01 -8.22
CA SER A 86 10.97 2.65 -8.72
C SER A 86 10.79 2.23 -10.18
N THR A 87 10.34 0.99 -10.43
CA THR A 87 9.97 0.57 -11.79
C THR A 87 8.74 1.37 -12.22
N GLN A 88 9.01 2.49 -12.87
CA GLN A 88 8.04 3.25 -13.62
C GLN A 88 8.15 2.69 -15.04
N ASP A 89 7.30 1.71 -15.41
CA ASP A 89 7.17 1.30 -16.80
C ASP A 89 6.60 2.47 -17.60
N SER A 90 7.50 3.37 -17.96
CA SER A 90 7.24 4.54 -18.79
C SER A 90 7.30 4.06 -20.22
N ASP A 91 6.25 3.37 -20.67
CA ASP A 91 6.03 3.20 -22.09
C ASP A 91 5.81 4.60 -22.68
N THR A 92 6.91 5.15 -23.18
CA THR A 92 6.99 6.51 -23.68
C THR A 92 6.32 6.53 -25.05
N SER A 93 5.01 6.79 -25.07
CA SER A 93 4.32 7.20 -26.29
C SER A 93 3.05 7.97 -25.96
N ALA A 94 3.11 9.26 -26.33
CA ALA A 94 2.01 10.19 -26.51
C ALA A 94 1.26 10.65 -25.25
N ALA A 95 1.66 11.83 -24.78
CA ALA A 95 0.78 12.93 -24.38
C ALA A 95 -0.59 12.52 -23.77
N ASP A 96 -0.60 12.05 -22.53
CA ASP A 96 -1.73 12.30 -21.64
C ASP A 96 -1.29 12.29 -20.18
N ASP A 97 -2.03 13.06 -19.41
CA ASP A 97 -1.90 13.38 -18.01
C ASP A 97 -1.79 12.11 -17.11
N LYS A 98 -0.94 12.22 -16.07
CA LYS A 98 -0.79 11.36 -14.87
C LYS A 98 0.29 10.27 -14.93
N ASN A 99 1.19 10.39 -13.97
CA ASN A 99 2.20 9.44 -13.56
C ASN A 99 1.54 8.16 -13.01
N ILE A 100 1.02 7.31 -13.89
CA ILE A 100 0.32 6.06 -13.53
C ILE A 100 1.34 4.94 -13.37
N VAL A 101 1.22 4.19 -12.27
CA VAL A 101 2.03 3.01 -11.95
C VAL A 101 1.18 1.76 -12.10
N ARG A 102 1.82 0.68 -12.56
CA ARG A 102 1.24 -0.66 -12.69
C ARG A 102 1.96 -1.63 -11.76
N VAL A 103 1.21 -2.42 -11.01
CA VAL A 103 1.73 -3.44 -10.10
C VAL A 103 1.02 -4.75 -10.42
N ASN A 104 1.77 -5.75 -10.89
CA ASN A 104 1.23 -7.09 -11.10
C ASN A 104 1.30 -7.91 -9.81
N THR A 105 0.17 -8.50 -9.43
CA THR A 105 0.04 -9.37 -8.25
C THR A 105 -0.36 -10.77 -8.69
N TYR A 106 0.37 -11.77 -8.18
CA TYR A 106 0.26 -13.15 -8.68
C TYR A 106 -0.09 -14.17 -7.59
N ALA A 107 0.07 -13.80 -6.33
CA ALA A 107 -0.19 -14.67 -5.20
C ALA A 107 -0.80 -13.88 -4.04
N ARG A 108 -1.23 -14.59 -3.01
CA ARG A 108 -1.75 -14.02 -1.77
C ARG A 108 -1.03 -14.67 -0.59
N LEU A 109 -0.73 -13.87 0.42
CA LEU A 109 -0.21 -14.34 1.70
C LEU A 109 -1.28 -14.22 2.77
N ASP A 110 -1.74 -15.37 3.27
CA ASP A 110 -2.63 -15.47 4.42
C ASP A 110 -1.88 -16.01 5.63
N ILE A 111 -1.95 -15.30 6.76
CA ILE A 111 -1.41 -15.74 8.05
C ILE A 111 -2.55 -15.70 9.08
N PRO A 112 -3.34 -16.78 9.19
CA PRO A 112 -4.56 -16.80 10.01
C PRO A 112 -4.31 -16.48 11.50
N SER A 113 -3.16 -16.89 12.05
CA SER A 113 -2.82 -16.69 13.45
C SER A 113 -2.71 -15.22 13.86
N ILE A 114 -2.49 -14.32 12.90
CA ILE A 114 -2.45 -12.87 13.12
C ILE A 114 -3.55 -12.13 12.34
N GLY A 115 -4.49 -12.87 11.72
CA GLY A 115 -5.58 -12.28 10.92
C GLY A 115 -5.07 -11.46 9.73
N PHE A 116 -3.94 -11.84 9.15
CA PHE A 116 -3.28 -11.07 8.08
C PHE A 116 -3.57 -11.70 6.72
N SER A 117 -3.91 -10.85 5.75
CA SER A 117 -4.12 -11.21 4.35
C SER A 117 -3.61 -10.08 3.46
N MET A 118 -2.69 -10.36 2.55
CA MET A 118 -2.22 -9.37 1.58
C MET A 118 -1.91 -9.99 0.21
N PRO A 119 -2.09 -9.23 -0.87
CA PRO A 119 -1.65 -9.63 -2.20
C PRO A 119 -0.11 -9.62 -2.26
N VAL A 120 0.45 -10.44 -3.16
CA VAL A 120 1.89 -10.57 -3.41
C VAL A 120 2.17 -10.13 -4.84
N ALA A 121 2.98 -9.10 -4.99
CA ALA A 121 3.44 -8.58 -6.27
C ALA A 121 4.64 -9.37 -6.81
N ASP A 122 4.78 -9.37 -8.13
CA ASP A 122 5.86 -10.04 -8.86
C ASP A 122 7.26 -9.60 -8.44
N GLU A 123 7.40 -8.31 -8.11
CA GLU A 123 8.64 -7.67 -7.74
C GLU A 123 8.47 -6.78 -6.51
N ALA A 124 9.51 -6.69 -5.69
CA ALA A 124 9.62 -5.73 -4.59
C ALA A 124 10.14 -4.39 -5.12
N THR A 125 9.19 -3.53 -5.48
CA THR A 125 9.40 -2.18 -5.98
C THR A 125 8.80 -1.18 -4.99
N LEU A 126 9.27 0.07 -5.01
CA LEU A 126 8.76 1.11 -4.12
C LEU A 126 7.23 1.21 -4.19
N TYR A 127 6.66 1.10 -5.38
CA TYR A 127 5.22 1.19 -5.58
C TYR A 127 4.45 -0.09 -5.22
N SER A 128 4.99 -1.27 -5.52
CA SER A 128 4.36 -2.54 -5.14
C SER A 128 4.19 -2.65 -3.64
N LEU A 129 5.20 -2.21 -2.88
CA LEU A 129 5.24 -2.31 -1.42
C LEU A 129 4.25 -1.37 -0.73
N ARG A 130 3.61 -0.44 -1.45
CA ARG A 130 2.54 0.41 -0.93
C ARG A 130 1.18 -0.28 -0.91
N ILE A 131 0.96 -1.33 -1.68
CA ILE A 131 -0.36 -1.98 -1.79
C ILE A 131 -0.29 -3.50 -1.72
N SER A 132 0.91 -4.07 -1.54
CA SER A 132 1.14 -5.50 -1.59
C SER A 132 2.46 -5.87 -0.91
N ILE A 133 2.69 -7.16 -0.77
CA ILE A 133 3.98 -7.74 -0.42
C ILE A 133 4.80 -7.89 -1.70
N GLY A 134 6.02 -7.39 -1.72
CA GLY A 134 6.91 -7.51 -2.87
C GLY A 134 7.71 -8.80 -2.85
N HIS A 135 7.72 -9.55 -3.94
CA HIS A 135 8.62 -10.69 -4.11
C HIS A 135 10.02 -10.24 -4.56
N HIS A 136 11.07 -10.79 -3.97
CA HIS A 136 12.44 -10.47 -4.40
C HIS A 136 12.73 -11.08 -5.77
N ALA A 137 13.03 -10.25 -6.76
CA ALA A 137 13.19 -10.69 -8.16
C ALA A 137 14.24 -11.80 -8.37
N SER A 138 15.30 -11.84 -7.55
CA SER A 138 16.35 -12.87 -7.67
C SER A 138 16.05 -14.17 -6.89
N THR A 139 14.86 -14.31 -6.29
CA THR A 139 14.48 -15.51 -5.53
C THR A 139 13.46 -16.37 -6.25
N ALA A 140 13.27 -17.60 -5.77
CA ALA A 140 12.31 -18.50 -6.38
C ALA A 140 10.89 -17.99 -6.14
N ARG A 141 10.04 -18.02 -7.18
CA ARG A 141 8.60 -17.74 -7.03
C ARG A 141 7.96 -18.70 -6.03
N ILE A 142 6.85 -18.26 -5.42
CA ILE A 142 6.03 -19.10 -4.54
C ILE A 142 5.60 -20.36 -5.30
N GLY A 143 5.83 -21.54 -4.70
CA GLY A 143 5.53 -22.84 -5.31
C GLY A 143 6.63 -23.41 -6.22
N ALA A 144 7.67 -22.64 -6.56
CA ALA A 144 8.83 -23.13 -7.30
C ALA A 144 9.89 -23.75 -6.37
N VAL A 145 10.81 -24.55 -6.94
CA VAL A 145 11.93 -25.12 -6.20
C VAL A 145 12.95 -24.03 -5.88
N GLY A 146 13.21 -23.80 -4.59
CA GLY A 146 14.19 -22.82 -4.11
C GLY A 146 13.73 -22.14 -2.82
N ASN A 147 14.30 -20.97 -2.53
CA ASN A 147 13.86 -20.09 -1.44
C ASN A 147 13.11 -18.91 -2.03
N ALA A 148 11.91 -18.61 -1.52
CA ALA A 148 11.12 -17.44 -1.88
C ALA A 148 11.27 -16.38 -0.79
N VAL A 149 11.71 -15.17 -1.16
CA VAL A 149 11.87 -14.06 -0.22
C VAL A 149 10.84 -12.99 -0.53
N LEU A 150 10.11 -12.58 0.50
CA LEU A 150 9.02 -11.61 0.43
C LEU A 150 9.35 -10.41 1.34
N PHE A 151 9.06 -9.21 0.86
CA PHE A 151 9.22 -7.94 1.57
C PHE A 151 7.86 -7.29 1.78
N GLY A 152 7.66 -6.68 2.94
CA GLY A 152 6.45 -5.92 3.23
C GLY A 152 6.71 -4.86 4.29
N HIS A 153 6.05 -3.72 4.16
CA HIS A 153 6.08 -2.68 5.20
C HIS A 153 5.36 -3.16 6.46
N ARG A 154 6.01 -2.95 7.61
CA ARG A 154 5.38 -3.16 8.91
C ARG A 154 4.65 -1.88 9.30
N GLY A 155 3.37 -1.75 8.94
CA GLY A 155 2.65 -0.53 9.30
C GLY A 155 1.30 -0.33 8.63
N TYR A 156 0.58 -1.41 8.37
CA TYR A 156 -0.84 -1.37 8.01
C TYR A 156 -1.67 -1.58 9.27
#